data_AF-A0A9D5YW93-F1
#
_entry.id   AF-A0A9D5YW93-F1
#
_cell.length_a   1.000
_cell.length_b   1.000
_cell.length_c   1.000
_cell.angle_alpha   90.00
_cell.angle_beta   90.00
_cell.angle_gamma   90.00
#
_symmetry.space_group_name_H-M   'P 1'
#
loop_
_entity.id
_entity.type
_entity.pdbx_description
1 polymer ?
#
loop_
_entity_poly.entity_id
_entity_poly.type
_entity_poly.pdbx_seq_one_letter_code
_entity_poly.pdbx_strand_id
1 'polypeptide(L)'
;MGWRIVVYVLLLGLPAGMAGELSQAQLDAYADRASIRYRQVQPRGLAFYYPWYGGRQANGEYLHWKTVDLEKQSISESPHYPQLGPYDSLDAQVMAQHCAWAKEAGLDGFIVSWWGKGRREDRALEGLLSACQEAGLFATIYYETVPRDRDGVRSATAAADDLLYLLHRYGAHPAWLKARSKPVVFIYGRAIGELGRVAWLDVITRVSRRYPPGVAFLGDDLSRQSAGIFDGIHTYNPADRLRGKRAAALERWAAEKYPEWVELADRAGKISTLTIIPGYDDTKLADRPRAFAVERYDGDLYRVQWEAALAARPDWVLITSFNEWHEGSEIEPSREYGDKYLQLTAQYAARLKAMAKRKGAAAGATSITAREREALARRLPGRSMAVLPNGESRALWWLLEQGIKPTLVSWREVARGELTPARFRYVLYAGGEDYRATVNSAGDVDAGLRGYLSAGGAMVVLPDGPMPFYYDEEGRVVNRSAEFGLPLEASNGGWETPPGVDLRFIPKNHALPHLLKYFGFPKEGERRWRPLWAERIPVGGKCTPLVEVEDSEGKHYGTAAAYIEYSDGPLAPGRILYAWYGLLDHPKSDELLFDLFQLLVAKTEARESPGRPILPFIPFIR
;
A
#
# COMPACT_ATOMS: atom_id res chain seq x y z
N MET A 1 18.04 5.16 33.82
CA MET A 1 16.74 4.97 33.15
C MET A 1 17.04 4.59 31.71
N GLY A 2 17.31 3.30 31.47
CA GLY A 2 17.92 2.80 30.23
C GLY A 2 16.94 2.75 29.07
N TRP A 3 17.28 3.42 27.97
CA TRP A 3 16.54 3.32 26.71
C TRP A 3 16.89 1.98 26.05
N ARG A 4 15.93 1.05 26.06
CA ARG A 4 15.95 -0.15 25.24
C ARG A 4 15.21 0.18 23.95
N ILE A 5 15.96 0.30 22.86
CA ILE A 5 15.40 0.30 21.51
C ILE A 5 14.90 -1.13 21.30
N VAL A 6 13.60 -1.27 21.17
CA VAL A 6 12.94 -2.55 20.93
C VAL A 6 12.43 -2.50 19.50
N VAL A 7 13.16 -3.13 18.58
CA VAL A 7 12.67 -3.36 17.22
C VAL A 7 12.01 -4.73 17.19
N TYR A 8 10.69 -4.75 17.47
CA TYR A 8 9.85 -5.88 17.14
C TYR A 8 9.28 -5.70 15.74
N VAL A 9 9.75 -6.50 14.79
CA VAL A 9 8.94 -6.94 13.65
C VAL A 9 8.44 -8.35 14.00
N LEU A 10 7.37 -8.38 14.79
CA LEU A 10 6.54 -9.55 14.98
C LEU A 10 5.17 -9.18 14.44
N LEU A 11 4.87 -9.66 13.23
CA LEU A 11 3.51 -9.82 12.73
C LEU A 11 2.81 -10.89 13.59
N LEU A 12 2.47 -10.53 14.82
CA LEU A 12 1.47 -11.23 15.60
C LEU A 12 0.17 -10.51 15.36
N GLY A 13 -0.80 -11.22 14.77
CA GLY A 13 -2.16 -10.74 14.58
C GLY A 13 -2.73 -10.30 15.92
N LEU A 14 -2.71 -8.99 16.16
CA LEU A 14 -3.62 -8.38 17.10
C LEU A 14 -5.03 -8.57 16.54
N PRO A 15 -6.06 -8.80 17.39
CA PRO A 15 -7.42 -8.64 16.92
C PRO A 15 -7.51 -7.22 16.35
N ALA A 16 -7.86 -7.12 15.07
CA ALA A 16 -8.16 -5.85 14.44
C ALA A 16 -9.31 -5.25 15.26
N GLY A 17 -9.01 -4.32 16.18
CA GLY A 17 -10.04 -3.44 16.71
C GLY A 17 -10.67 -2.76 15.50
N MET A 18 -12.00 -2.64 15.47
CA MET A 18 -12.75 -2.18 14.31
C MET A 18 -12.01 -1.08 13.56
N ALA A 19 -11.66 -1.35 12.30
CA ALA A 19 -11.29 -0.30 11.37
C ALA A 19 -12.41 0.74 11.42
N GLY A 20 -12.06 2.00 11.72
CA GLY A 20 -13.06 3.04 11.95
C GLY A 20 -14.00 3.20 10.75
N GLU A 21 -15.30 3.40 11.01
CA GLU A 21 -16.30 3.66 9.98
C GLU A 21 -15.84 4.82 9.06
N LEU A 22 -15.89 4.61 7.75
CA LEU A 22 -15.62 5.62 6.74
C LEU A 22 -16.60 6.76 6.91
N SER A 23 -16.10 7.99 7.00
CA SER A 23 -16.88 9.22 6.96
C SER A 23 -16.98 9.79 5.55
N GLN A 24 -18.00 10.62 5.29
CA GLN A 24 -18.14 11.28 3.98
C GLN A 24 -16.91 12.15 3.65
N ALA A 25 -16.30 12.77 4.66
CA ALA A 25 -15.07 13.54 4.49
C ALA A 25 -13.89 12.67 4.05
N GLN A 26 -13.79 11.43 4.55
CA GLN A 26 -12.76 10.48 4.10
C GLN A 26 -13.04 9.97 2.69
N LEU A 27 -14.30 9.69 2.34
CA LEU A 27 -14.66 9.29 0.97
C LEU A 27 -14.32 10.40 -0.05
N ASP A 28 -14.56 11.65 0.32
CA ASP A 28 -14.20 12.82 -0.48
C ASP A 28 -12.67 12.96 -0.61
N ALA A 29 -11.95 12.81 0.49
CA ALA A 29 -10.49 12.81 0.49
C ALA A 29 -9.93 11.67 -0.38
N TYR A 30 -10.54 10.48 -0.37
CA TYR A 30 -10.15 9.39 -1.26
C TYR A 30 -10.33 9.75 -2.74
N ALA A 31 -11.47 10.33 -3.10
CA ALA A 31 -11.70 10.81 -4.47
C ALA A 31 -10.63 11.85 -4.89
N ASP A 32 -10.30 12.78 -4.00
CA ASP A 32 -9.26 13.79 -4.26
C ASP A 32 -7.89 13.13 -4.47
N ARG A 33 -7.51 12.17 -3.63
CA ARG A 33 -6.24 11.43 -3.77
C ARG A 33 -6.20 10.58 -5.04
N ALA A 34 -7.30 9.94 -5.40
CA ALA A 34 -7.45 9.14 -6.62
C ALA A 34 -7.30 10.00 -7.90
N SER A 35 -7.46 11.32 -7.82
CA SER A 35 -7.24 12.24 -8.95
C SER A 35 -5.78 12.69 -9.13
N ILE A 36 -4.93 12.53 -8.10
CA ILE A 36 -3.56 13.03 -8.12
C ILE A 36 -2.71 12.16 -9.04
N ARG A 37 -2.09 12.80 -10.04
CA ARG A 37 -1.12 12.20 -10.96
C ARG A 37 0.21 12.95 -10.92
N TYR A 38 1.30 12.22 -10.80
CA TYR A 38 2.66 12.70 -10.98
C TYR A 38 3.10 12.39 -12.42
N ARG A 39 3.62 13.40 -13.12
CA ARG A 39 4.11 13.30 -14.50
C ARG A 39 5.41 14.07 -14.60
N GLN A 40 6.31 13.64 -15.49
CA GLN A 40 7.59 14.31 -15.72
C GLN A 40 8.40 14.45 -14.42
N VAL A 41 8.32 13.46 -13.54
CA VAL A 41 9.11 13.43 -12.31
C VAL A 41 10.57 13.33 -12.71
N GLN A 42 11.41 14.14 -12.05
CA GLN A 42 12.84 14.10 -12.31
C GLN A 42 13.43 12.83 -11.67
N PRO A 43 14.28 12.09 -12.40
CA PRO A 43 15.07 11.02 -11.81
C PRO A 43 15.85 11.53 -10.60
N ARG A 44 15.81 10.82 -9.47
CA ARG A 44 16.59 11.17 -8.27
C ARG A 44 17.24 9.96 -7.62
N GLY A 45 18.45 10.13 -7.11
CA GLY A 45 19.11 9.21 -6.19
C GLY A 45 19.10 9.79 -4.77
N LEU A 46 18.48 9.10 -3.82
CA LEU A 46 18.41 9.53 -2.41
C LEU A 46 18.93 8.42 -1.50
N ALA A 47 19.53 8.76 -0.36
CA ALA A 47 19.99 7.77 0.61
C ALA A 47 19.34 7.99 1.98
N PHE A 48 18.95 6.89 2.65
CA PHE A 48 18.51 6.95 4.05
C PHE A 48 19.68 7.37 4.95
N TYR A 49 19.44 8.31 5.86
CA TYR A 49 20.46 8.96 6.68
C TYR A 49 20.08 8.96 8.16
N TYR A 50 21.04 8.67 9.03
CA TYR A 50 20.85 8.43 10.46
C TYR A 50 21.68 9.41 11.28
N PRO A 51 21.07 10.48 11.84
CA PRO A 51 21.75 11.50 12.63
C PRO A 51 21.85 11.17 14.13
N TRP A 52 21.82 9.89 14.51
CA TRP A 52 21.70 9.49 15.91
C TRP A 52 23.03 9.20 16.62
N TYR A 53 24.14 9.14 15.88
CA TYR A 53 25.46 8.81 16.43
C TYR A 53 26.00 9.97 17.25
N GLY A 54 26.64 9.68 18.38
CA GLY A 54 27.15 10.72 19.28
C GLY A 54 28.43 10.34 20.00
N GLY A 55 29.09 11.37 20.55
CA GLY A 55 30.33 11.22 21.29
C GLY A 55 30.23 10.37 22.56
N ARG A 56 31.37 10.24 23.25
CA ARG A 56 31.52 9.45 24.47
C ARG A 56 30.67 10.02 25.63
N GLN A 57 29.89 9.17 26.26
CA GLN A 57 29.01 9.45 27.39
C GLN A 57 29.74 9.19 28.74
N ALA A 58 29.12 9.61 29.85
CA ALA A 58 29.69 9.49 31.19
C ALA A 58 29.95 8.04 31.65
N ASN A 59 29.19 7.07 31.13
CA ASN A 59 29.41 5.64 31.37
C ASN A 59 30.58 5.06 30.55
N GLY A 60 31.27 5.89 29.77
CA GLY A 60 32.39 5.50 28.92
C GLY A 60 31.97 4.94 27.56
N GLU A 61 30.69 4.63 27.33
CA GLU A 61 30.14 4.22 26.03
C GLU A 61 29.96 5.42 25.11
N TYR A 62 29.93 5.18 23.80
CA TYR A 62 29.55 6.17 22.80
C TYR A 62 28.06 6.02 22.46
N LEU A 63 27.38 7.13 22.17
CA LEU A 63 25.96 7.08 21.81
C LEU A 63 25.79 6.39 20.45
N HIS A 64 24.92 5.37 20.40
CA HIS A 64 24.74 4.41 19.29
C HIS A 64 25.97 3.53 19.00
N TRP A 65 27.20 4.04 19.02
CA TRP A 65 28.40 3.21 18.79
C TRP A 65 28.69 2.21 19.93
N LYS A 66 28.22 2.47 21.14
CA LYS A 66 28.47 1.66 22.35
C LYS A 66 29.96 1.52 22.66
N THR A 67 30.50 0.31 22.70
CA THR A 67 31.90 0.07 23.03
C THR A 67 32.74 0.26 21.77
N VAL A 68 33.73 1.16 21.85
CA VAL A 68 34.66 1.44 20.75
C VAL A 68 36.09 1.14 21.20
N ASP A 69 36.78 0.30 20.41
CA ASP A 69 38.21 0.05 20.52
C ASP A 69 38.91 0.83 19.39
N LEU A 70 39.55 1.95 19.75
CA LEU A 70 40.20 2.85 18.80
C LEU A 70 41.48 2.23 18.21
N GLU A 71 42.19 1.39 18.96
CA GLU A 71 43.43 0.76 18.49
C GLU A 71 43.13 -0.33 17.46
N LYS A 72 42.14 -1.18 17.74
CA LYS A 72 41.69 -2.21 16.79
C LYS A 72 40.79 -1.66 15.69
N GLN A 73 40.34 -0.42 15.82
CA GLN A 73 39.32 0.20 14.99
C GLN A 73 38.10 -0.73 14.89
N SER A 74 37.48 -1.02 16.04
CA SER A 74 36.29 -1.87 16.11
C SER A 74 35.21 -1.28 17.00
N ILE A 75 33.96 -1.53 16.63
CA ILE A 75 32.75 -1.04 17.30
C ILE A 75 31.87 -2.24 17.64
N SER A 76 31.28 -2.26 18.84
CA SER A 76 30.47 -3.40 19.29
C SER A 76 29.13 -3.52 18.57
N GLU A 77 28.54 -2.41 18.15
CA GLU A 77 27.22 -2.36 17.48
C GLU A 77 27.32 -2.01 15.98
N SER A 78 28.48 -2.24 15.35
CA SER A 78 28.62 -2.08 13.90
C SER A 78 29.62 -3.07 13.32
N PRO A 79 29.27 -3.83 12.26
CA PRO A 79 30.19 -4.76 11.62
C PRO A 79 31.41 -4.04 11.00
N HIS A 80 31.29 -2.75 10.68
CA HIS A 80 32.29 -1.97 9.97
C HIS A 80 32.77 -0.76 10.80
N TYR A 81 33.90 -0.17 10.41
CA TYR A 81 34.46 1.00 11.10
C TYR A 81 34.42 2.25 10.20
N PRO A 82 33.73 3.34 10.61
CA PRO A 82 33.67 4.57 9.82
C PRO A 82 35.03 5.18 9.56
N GLN A 83 35.25 5.71 8.36
CA GLN A 83 36.49 6.40 8.01
C GLN A 83 36.70 7.67 8.86
N LEU A 84 35.62 8.33 9.31
CA LEU A 84 35.69 9.46 10.24
C LEU A 84 35.85 9.03 11.72
N GLY A 85 35.93 7.73 11.99
CA GLY A 85 35.86 7.18 13.34
C GLY A 85 34.45 7.29 13.96
N PRO A 86 34.28 6.99 15.26
CA PRO A 86 33.00 7.08 15.97
C PRO A 86 32.56 8.54 16.14
N TYR A 87 32.03 9.13 15.08
CA TYR A 87 31.71 10.55 14.99
C TYR A 87 30.46 10.94 15.80
N ASP A 88 30.30 12.25 16.01
CA ASP A 88 29.08 12.86 16.52
C ASP A 88 28.27 13.46 15.36
N SER A 89 27.05 12.98 15.13
CA SER A 89 26.20 13.44 14.03
C SER A 89 25.74 14.90 14.13
N LEU A 90 25.92 15.57 15.27
CA LEU A 90 25.65 17.01 15.43
C LEU A 90 26.87 17.89 15.11
N ASP A 91 28.03 17.27 14.82
CA ASP A 91 29.22 18.01 14.39
C ASP A 91 29.03 18.55 12.96
N ALA A 92 29.14 19.87 12.80
CA ALA A 92 28.98 20.54 11.53
C ALA A 92 30.02 20.09 10.48
N GLN A 93 31.24 19.73 10.89
CA GLN A 93 32.27 19.23 9.97
C GLN A 93 31.91 17.83 9.43
N VAL A 94 31.32 16.98 10.28
CA VAL A 94 30.81 15.67 9.89
C VAL A 94 29.65 15.83 8.90
N MET A 95 28.68 16.70 9.20
CA MET A 95 27.57 16.99 8.27
C MET A 95 28.06 17.51 6.92
N ALA A 96 29.01 18.46 6.92
CA ALA A 96 29.58 19.01 5.70
C ALA A 96 30.31 17.93 4.88
N GLN A 97 31.08 17.06 5.54
CA GLN A 97 31.77 15.95 4.87
C GLN A 97 30.79 14.93 4.30
N HIS A 98 29.73 14.58 5.03
CA HIS A 98 28.68 13.70 4.52
C HIS A 98 27.98 14.28 3.29
N CYS A 99 27.70 15.60 3.29
CA CYS A 99 27.14 16.28 2.12
C CYS A 99 28.13 16.33 0.95
N ALA A 100 29.43 16.51 1.21
CA ALA A 100 30.46 16.44 0.17
C ALA A 100 30.50 15.06 -0.48
N TRP A 101 30.53 13.99 0.31
CA TRP A 101 30.49 12.61 -0.18
C TRP A 101 29.23 12.27 -0.95
N ALA A 102 28.06 12.71 -0.48
CA ALA A 102 26.80 12.51 -1.22
C ALA A 102 26.82 13.24 -2.57
N LYS A 103 27.38 14.45 -2.63
CA LYS A 103 27.55 15.20 -3.88
C LYS A 103 28.51 14.50 -4.84
N GLU A 104 29.66 14.01 -4.34
CA GLU A 104 30.63 13.24 -5.13
C GLU A 104 30.03 11.93 -5.66
N ALA A 105 29.22 11.25 -4.86
CA ALA A 105 28.45 10.07 -5.25
C ALA A 105 27.29 10.39 -6.22
N GLY A 106 27.07 11.66 -6.57
CA GLY A 106 26.01 12.07 -7.47
C GLY A 106 24.60 11.94 -6.89
N LEU A 107 24.45 11.81 -5.57
CA LEU A 107 23.14 11.82 -4.91
C LEU A 107 22.48 13.19 -5.00
N ASP A 108 21.16 13.21 -4.87
CA ASP A 108 20.36 14.43 -4.78
C ASP A 108 20.09 14.85 -3.34
N GLY A 109 20.30 13.96 -2.37
CA GLY A 109 20.00 14.26 -0.98
C GLY A 109 19.77 13.07 -0.06
N PHE A 110 19.26 13.39 1.13
CA PHE A 110 19.05 12.44 2.22
C PHE A 110 17.57 12.30 2.63
N ILE A 111 17.22 11.10 3.08
CA ILE A 111 15.97 10.78 3.77
C ILE A 111 16.32 10.52 5.24
N VAL A 112 16.08 11.51 6.09
CA VAL A 112 16.65 11.59 7.44
C VAL A 112 15.73 10.90 8.45
N SER A 113 16.19 9.82 9.10
CA SER A 113 15.45 9.16 10.18
C SER A 113 15.05 10.17 11.26
N TRP A 114 13.75 10.21 11.62
CA TRP A 114 13.21 11.19 12.56
C TRP A 114 12.23 10.55 13.55
N TRP A 115 12.53 10.71 14.85
CA TRP A 115 11.88 9.99 15.96
C TRP A 115 11.03 10.87 16.90
N GLY A 116 10.80 12.13 16.54
CA GLY A 116 9.96 13.02 17.34
C GLY A 116 10.60 14.37 17.65
N LYS A 117 9.75 15.35 17.94
CA LYS A 117 10.12 16.70 18.37
C LYS A 117 11.11 16.71 19.55
N GLY A 118 12.14 17.54 19.45
CA GLY A 118 13.15 17.75 20.49
C GLY A 118 14.14 16.59 20.66
N ARG A 119 13.99 15.49 19.90
CA ARG A 119 14.95 14.39 19.89
C ARG A 119 16.26 14.82 19.22
N ARG A 120 17.26 13.93 19.24
CA ARG A 120 18.57 14.22 18.66
C ARG A 120 18.46 14.47 17.15
N GLU A 121 17.66 13.65 16.48
CA GLU A 121 17.43 13.69 15.04
C GLU A 121 16.75 15.00 14.65
N ASP A 122 15.75 15.44 15.42
CA ASP A 122 15.10 16.74 15.24
C ASP A 122 16.08 17.91 15.38
N ARG A 123 16.99 17.84 16.36
CA ARG A 123 18.03 18.88 16.56
C ARG A 123 19.09 18.88 15.45
N ALA A 124 19.32 17.74 14.79
CA ALA A 124 20.28 17.63 13.69
C ALA A 124 19.76 18.26 12.39
N LEU A 125 18.43 18.33 12.19
CA LEU A 125 17.82 18.72 10.92
C LEU A 125 18.25 20.11 10.44
N GLU A 126 18.29 21.12 11.32
CA GLU A 126 18.65 22.50 10.93
C GLU A 126 20.08 22.57 10.35
N GLY A 127 21.04 21.97 11.06
CA GLY A 127 22.43 21.92 10.62
C GLY A 127 22.60 21.13 9.33
N LEU A 128 21.92 19.98 9.23
CA LEU A 128 22.00 19.12 8.05
C LEU A 128 21.35 19.78 6.82
N LEU A 129 20.23 20.49 6.99
CA LEU A 129 19.57 21.25 5.92
C LEU A 129 20.48 22.39 5.43
N SER A 130 21.18 23.07 6.34
CA SER A 130 22.16 24.11 5.99
C SER A 130 23.33 23.52 5.20
N ALA A 131 23.92 22.42 5.66
CA ALA A 131 24.98 21.72 4.95
C ALA A 131 24.53 21.19 3.56
N CYS A 132 23.31 20.67 3.46
CA CYS A 132 22.72 20.28 2.18
C CYS A 132 22.58 21.47 1.24
N GLN A 133 22.08 22.61 1.73
CA GLN A 133 21.95 23.83 0.92
C GLN A 133 23.30 24.27 0.35
N GLU A 134 24.35 24.30 1.17
CA GLU A 134 25.70 24.68 0.75
C GLU A 134 26.26 23.70 -0.30
N ALA A 135 25.98 22.40 -0.16
CA ALA A 135 26.39 21.39 -1.12
C ALA A 135 25.56 21.39 -2.41
N GLY A 136 24.37 22.00 -2.42
CA GLY A 136 23.39 21.91 -3.51
C GLY A 136 22.57 20.61 -3.50
N LEU A 137 22.43 20.01 -2.33
CA LEU A 137 21.65 18.80 -2.05
C LEU A 137 20.31 19.16 -1.39
N PHE A 138 19.45 18.16 -1.29
CA PHE A 138 18.19 18.23 -0.55
C PHE A 138 18.20 17.32 0.69
N ALA A 139 17.32 17.59 1.64
CA ALA A 139 16.96 16.65 2.69
C ALA A 139 15.44 16.62 2.88
N THR A 140 14.95 15.49 3.36
CA THR A 140 13.59 15.28 3.87
C THR A 140 13.67 14.35 5.08
N ILE A 141 12.55 14.06 5.73
CA ILE A 141 12.50 13.16 6.87
C ILE A 141 11.90 11.79 6.50
N TYR A 142 12.35 10.77 7.22
CA TYR A 142 11.68 9.50 7.39
C TYR A 142 10.98 9.46 8.74
N TYR A 143 9.66 9.58 8.73
CA TYR A 143 8.83 9.62 9.93
C TYR A 143 8.70 8.22 10.53
N GLU A 144 9.45 7.95 11.60
CA GLU A 144 9.68 6.60 12.16
C GLU A 144 8.53 6.04 12.99
N THR A 145 7.81 6.92 13.70
CA THR A 145 6.76 6.51 14.65
C THR A 145 5.78 7.64 14.91
N VAL A 146 4.53 7.28 15.19
CA VAL A 146 3.49 8.21 15.61
C VAL A 146 3.62 8.48 17.11
N PRO A 147 3.69 9.75 17.55
CA PRO A 147 3.76 10.08 18.96
C PRO A 147 2.47 9.64 19.66
N ARG A 148 2.62 9.29 20.93
CA ARG A 148 1.49 9.08 21.83
C ARG A 148 1.02 10.43 22.37
N ASP A 149 -0.28 10.63 22.42
CA ASP A 149 -0.89 11.78 23.10
C ASP A 149 -0.79 11.64 24.63
N ARG A 150 -1.44 12.57 25.36
CA ARG A 150 -1.40 12.61 26.84
C ARG A 150 -1.99 11.36 27.49
N ASP A 151 -2.89 10.67 26.80
CA ASP A 151 -3.56 9.46 27.27
C ASP A 151 -2.80 8.20 26.82
N GLY A 152 -1.64 8.36 26.19
CA GLY A 152 -0.81 7.26 25.70
C GLY A 152 -1.30 6.68 24.38
N VAL A 153 -2.27 7.30 23.71
CA VAL A 153 -2.92 6.79 22.49
C VAL A 153 -2.23 7.37 21.25
N ARG A 154 -2.10 6.54 20.21
CA ARG A 154 -1.69 7.01 18.87
C ARG A 154 -2.93 7.36 18.08
N SER A 155 -2.92 8.51 17.41
CA SER A 155 -4.06 8.97 16.64
C SER A 155 -3.62 9.73 15.38
N ALA A 156 -4.53 9.83 14.41
CA ALA A 156 -4.32 10.64 13.22
C ALA A 156 -4.09 12.13 13.58
N THR A 157 -4.73 12.63 14.64
CA THR A 157 -4.50 13.99 15.15
C THR A 157 -3.07 14.16 15.66
N ALA A 158 -2.59 13.24 16.50
CA ALA A 158 -1.24 13.31 17.04
C ALA A 158 -0.18 13.27 15.93
N ALA A 159 -0.33 12.38 14.95
CA ALA A 159 0.55 12.32 13.78
C ALA A 159 0.49 13.61 12.95
N ALA A 160 -0.71 14.15 12.68
CA ALA A 160 -0.86 15.38 11.91
C ALA A 160 -0.23 16.59 12.60
N ASP A 161 -0.39 16.73 13.92
CA ASP A 161 0.21 17.84 14.67
C ASP A 161 1.75 17.75 14.70
N ASP A 162 2.30 16.54 14.80
CA ASP A 162 3.76 16.33 14.79
C ASP A 162 4.38 16.63 13.42
N LEU A 163 3.71 16.20 12.35
CA LEU A 163 4.08 16.55 10.98
C LEU A 163 3.95 18.04 10.70
N LEU A 164 2.91 18.70 11.21
CA LEU A 164 2.76 20.16 11.06
C LEU A 164 3.85 20.93 11.81
N TYR A 165 4.26 20.46 12.99
CA TYR A 165 5.42 21.02 13.69
C TYR A 165 6.67 20.99 12.80
N LEU A 166 7.00 19.83 12.23
CA LEU A 166 8.11 19.65 11.31
C LEU A 166 8.02 20.58 10.09
N LEU A 167 6.87 20.62 9.44
CA LEU A 167 6.66 21.38 8.21
C LEU A 167 6.70 22.89 8.43
N HIS A 168 6.15 23.39 9.54
CA HIS A 168 6.22 24.81 9.88
C HIS A 168 7.63 25.24 10.29
N ARG A 169 8.40 24.33 10.91
CA ARG A 169 9.76 24.63 11.34
C ARG A 169 10.78 24.53 10.19
N TYR A 170 10.72 23.46 9.41
CA TYR A 170 11.76 23.11 8.44
C TYR A 170 11.26 23.04 6.99
N GLY A 171 9.96 22.81 6.76
CA GLY A 171 9.41 22.55 5.42
C GLY A 171 9.56 23.68 4.40
N ALA A 172 9.79 24.91 4.88
CA ALA A 172 10.07 26.07 4.04
C ALA A 172 11.55 26.23 3.65
N HIS A 173 12.46 25.46 4.28
CA HIS A 173 13.90 25.55 4.03
C HIS A 173 14.22 25.28 2.53
N PRO A 174 15.14 26.04 1.89
CA PRO A 174 15.44 25.86 0.46
C PRO A 174 15.93 24.45 0.10
N ALA A 175 16.69 23.82 1.00
CA ALA A 175 17.15 22.44 0.85
C ALA A 175 16.09 21.37 1.22
N TRP A 176 14.86 21.74 1.63
CA TRP A 176 13.83 20.73 1.83
C TRP A 176 13.40 20.14 0.48
N LEU A 177 13.42 18.80 0.34
CA LEU A 177 13.05 18.11 -0.89
C LEU A 177 11.60 18.42 -1.29
N LYS A 178 11.37 18.79 -2.56
CA LYS A 178 10.04 19.12 -3.08
C LYS A 178 9.65 18.28 -4.30
N ALA A 179 8.37 17.93 -4.38
CA ALA A 179 7.73 17.32 -5.54
C ALA A 179 6.48 18.11 -5.91
N ARG A 180 6.35 18.56 -7.17
CA ARG A 180 5.28 19.49 -7.61
C ARG A 180 5.14 20.72 -6.69
N SER A 181 6.27 21.29 -6.28
CA SER A 181 6.36 22.42 -5.34
C SER A 181 5.83 22.17 -3.92
N LYS A 182 5.47 20.91 -3.58
CA LYS A 182 5.09 20.52 -2.22
C LYS A 182 6.29 19.91 -1.49
N PRO A 183 6.49 20.21 -0.19
CA PRO A 183 7.48 19.50 0.62
C PRO A 183 7.20 18.01 0.60
N VAL A 184 8.26 17.20 0.52
CA VAL A 184 8.20 15.74 0.57
C VAL A 184 8.40 15.28 2.02
N VAL A 185 7.70 14.21 2.41
CA VAL A 185 7.90 13.49 3.67
C VAL A 185 7.78 11.99 3.39
N PHE A 186 8.72 11.18 3.86
CA PHE A 186 8.61 9.72 3.83
C PHE A 186 8.03 9.20 5.15
N ILE A 187 7.14 8.21 5.08
CA ILE A 187 6.48 7.59 6.23
C ILE A 187 6.96 6.14 6.34
N TYR A 188 7.56 5.79 7.48
CA TYR A 188 8.07 4.45 7.70
C TYR A 188 6.94 3.43 7.89
N GLY A 189 7.15 2.18 7.48
CA GLY A 189 6.15 1.11 7.53
C GLY A 189 5.66 0.86 8.95
N ARG A 190 6.50 1.08 9.97
CA ARG A 190 6.08 1.07 11.38
C ARG A 190 5.00 2.11 11.65
N ALA A 191 5.21 3.36 11.26
CA ALA A 191 4.25 4.44 11.46
C ALA A 191 2.95 4.19 10.68
N ILE A 192 3.03 3.56 9.50
CA ILE A 192 1.86 3.05 8.76
C ILE A 192 1.11 2.01 9.58
N GLY A 193 1.80 0.98 10.08
CA GLY A 193 1.20 -0.09 10.88
C GLY A 193 0.65 0.37 12.23
N GLU A 194 1.21 1.41 12.84
CA GLU A 194 0.75 1.97 14.12
C GLU A 194 -0.64 2.63 14.06
N LEU A 195 -1.09 3.06 12.87
CA LEU A 195 -2.40 3.70 12.68
C LEU A 195 -3.32 2.95 11.70
N GLY A 196 -2.76 2.18 10.77
CA GLY A 196 -3.48 1.65 9.63
C GLY A 196 -3.66 2.67 8.50
N ARG A 197 -3.91 2.17 7.28
CA ARG A 197 -3.91 2.96 6.04
C ARG A 197 -4.98 4.06 6.02
N VAL A 198 -6.19 3.74 6.46
CA VAL A 198 -7.32 4.68 6.47
C VAL A 198 -7.07 5.86 7.39
N ALA A 199 -6.47 5.62 8.56
CA ALA A 199 -6.09 6.70 9.47
C ALA A 199 -5.01 7.61 8.84
N TRP A 200 -4.11 7.08 8.01
CA TRP A 200 -3.14 7.89 7.26
C TRP A 200 -3.79 8.81 6.23
N LEU A 201 -4.93 8.44 5.63
CA LEU A 201 -5.70 9.39 4.83
C LEU A 201 -6.16 10.59 5.67
N ASP A 202 -6.64 10.35 6.89
CA ASP A 202 -7.05 11.43 7.80
C ASP A 202 -5.86 12.31 8.16
N VAL A 203 -4.69 11.73 8.46
CA VAL A 203 -3.44 12.47 8.66
C VAL A 203 -3.13 13.38 7.46
N ILE A 204 -3.09 12.82 6.25
CA ILE A 204 -2.79 13.56 5.01
C ILE A 204 -3.80 14.70 4.80
N THR A 205 -5.09 14.43 5.05
CA THR A 205 -6.17 15.40 4.88
C THR A 205 -6.02 16.56 5.87
N ARG A 206 -5.77 16.26 7.15
CA ARG A 206 -5.55 17.27 8.20
C ARG A 206 -4.33 18.13 7.91
N VAL A 207 -3.21 17.53 7.54
CA VAL A 207 -1.98 18.25 7.20
C VAL A 207 -2.21 19.12 5.96
N SER A 208 -2.79 18.57 4.90
CA SER A 208 -3.01 19.31 3.64
C SER A 208 -3.94 20.51 3.81
N ARG A 209 -4.95 20.42 4.69
CA ARG A 209 -5.83 21.55 5.01
C ARG A 209 -5.12 22.64 5.82
N ARG A 210 -4.21 22.27 6.71
CA ARG A 210 -3.51 23.18 7.63
C ARG A 210 -2.18 23.72 7.08
N TYR A 211 -1.67 23.14 6.00
CA TYR A 211 -0.41 23.53 5.36
C TYR A 211 -0.55 23.70 3.84
N PRO A 212 -1.18 24.76 3.30
CA PRO A 212 -1.18 25.05 1.86
C PRO A 212 0.25 25.31 1.35
N PRO A 213 0.68 24.77 0.18
CA PRO A 213 -0.10 24.11 -0.88
C PRO A 213 -0.35 22.60 -0.69
N GLY A 214 -0.06 22.06 0.48
CA GLY A 214 -0.09 20.64 0.82
C GLY A 214 1.30 20.00 0.83
N VAL A 215 1.35 18.71 1.11
CA VAL A 215 2.58 17.92 1.28
C VAL A 215 2.51 16.71 0.34
N ALA A 216 3.67 16.23 -0.13
CA ALA A 216 3.79 14.99 -0.87
C ALA A 216 4.30 13.88 0.06
N PHE A 217 3.46 12.91 0.39
CA PHE A 217 3.81 11.83 1.31
C PHE A 217 4.22 10.56 0.53
N LEU A 218 5.34 9.95 0.88
CA LEU A 218 5.76 8.65 0.35
C LEU A 218 5.66 7.58 1.44
N GLY A 219 4.85 6.55 1.20
CA GLY A 219 4.60 5.48 2.18
C GLY A 219 5.46 4.25 1.94
N ASP A 220 6.10 3.74 3.00
CA ASP A 220 6.84 2.47 3.01
C ASP A 220 5.89 1.28 3.02
N ASP A 221 5.21 1.08 1.89
CA ASP A 221 4.33 -0.05 1.64
C ASP A 221 4.01 -0.20 0.15
N LEU A 222 4.47 -1.31 -0.45
CA LEU A 222 4.19 -1.64 -1.84
C LEU A 222 2.85 -2.36 -1.98
N SER A 223 1.76 -1.62 -1.84
CA SER A 223 0.41 -2.09 -2.16
C SER A 223 -0.36 -1.11 -3.04
N ARG A 224 -1.37 -1.62 -3.75
CA ARG A 224 -2.29 -0.78 -4.55
C ARG A 224 -3.07 0.20 -3.67
N GLN A 225 -3.46 -0.23 -2.47
CA GLN A 225 -4.16 0.62 -1.50
C GLN A 225 -3.27 1.80 -1.07
N SER A 226 -2.00 1.55 -0.71
CA SER A 226 -1.05 2.62 -0.38
C SER A 226 -0.77 3.51 -1.58
N ALA A 227 -0.69 2.97 -2.79
CA ALA A 227 -0.59 3.78 -4.00
C ALA A 227 -1.82 4.67 -4.22
N GLY A 228 -3.00 4.29 -3.73
CA GLY A 228 -4.20 5.14 -3.72
C GLY A 228 -4.12 6.29 -2.70
N ILE A 229 -3.43 6.06 -1.57
CA ILE A 229 -3.36 7.00 -0.44
C ILE A 229 -2.17 7.95 -0.53
N PHE A 230 -0.98 7.47 -0.86
CA PHE A 230 0.28 8.23 -0.84
C PHE A 230 0.62 8.84 -2.22
N ASP A 231 1.51 9.83 -2.24
CA ASP A 231 1.98 10.51 -3.45
C ASP A 231 3.10 9.70 -4.15
N GLY A 232 3.70 8.77 -3.43
CA GLY A 232 4.60 7.72 -3.89
C GLY A 232 4.61 6.57 -2.88
N ILE A 233 5.16 5.44 -3.30
CA ILE A 233 5.33 4.27 -2.43
C ILE A 233 6.75 3.77 -2.56
N HIS A 234 7.28 3.19 -1.48
CA HIS A 234 8.62 2.62 -1.43
C HIS A 234 8.68 1.40 -0.50
N THR A 235 9.86 0.79 -0.42
CA THR A 235 10.24 -0.15 0.65
C THR A 235 11.47 0.36 1.38
N TYR A 236 11.60 0.17 2.69
CA TYR A 236 12.84 0.53 3.39
C TYR A 236 14.04 -0.31 2.96
N ASN A 237 14.01 -1.65 3.06
CA ASN A 237 15.15 -2.47 2.64
C ASN A 237 14.71 -3.82 2.04
N PRO A 238 15.42 -4.32 1.00
CA PRO A 238 15.14 -5.63 0.42
C PRO A 238 16.00 -6.75 1.03
N ALA A 239 16.79 -6.51 2.09
CA ALA A 239 17.86 -7.41 2.55
C ALA A 239 17.40 -8.86 2.78
N ASP A 240 16.26 -9.04 3.45
CA ASP A 240 15.71 -10.37 3.70
C ASP A 240 15.42 -11.15 2.39
N ARG A 241 14.94 -10.44 1.36
CA ARG A 241 14.68 -11.01 0.02
C ARG A 241 15.96 -11.30 -0.74
N LEU A 242 17.08 -10.69 -0.39
CA LEU A 242 18.39 -10.90 -1.03
C LEU A 242 19.21 -11.99 -0.34
N ARG A 243 18.83 -12.40 0.87
CA ARG A 243 19.54 -13.40 1.68
C ARG A 243 19.86 -14.66 0.88
N GLY A 244 21.13 -15.02 0.84
CA GLY A 244 21.63 -16.22 0.16
C GLY A 244 21.58 -16.20 -1.37
N LYS A 245 21.08 -15.13 -2.01
CA LYS A 245 21.07 -15.03 -3.49
C LYS A 245 22.46 -14.62 -3.99
N ARG A 246 22.91 -15.23 -5.08
CA ARG A 246 24.16 -14.92 -5.79
C ARG A 246 23.92 -14.83 -7.30
N ALA A 247 24.72 -13.99 -7.98
CA ALA A 247 24.78 -13.87 -9.43
C ALA A 247 23.40 -13.94 -10.11
N ALA A 248 23.17 -14.95 -10.96
CA ALA A 248 21.95 -15.10 -11.74
C ALA A 248 20.65 -15.19 -10.91
N ALA A 249 20.68 -15.65 -9.66
CA ALA A 249 19.49 -15.69 -8.81
C ALA A 249 19.06 -14.29 -8.34
N LEU A 250 20.04 -13.41 -8.11
CA LEU A 250 19.81 -12.00 -7.79
C LEU A 250 19.28 -11.25 -9.02
N GLU A 251 19.93 -11.45 -10.17
CA GLU A 251 19.52 -10.83 -11.45
C GLU A 251 18.09 -11.19 -11.81
N ARG A 252 17.73 -12.48 -11.77
CA ARG A 252 16.35 -12.94 -12.05
C ARG A 252 15.35 -12.32 -11.08
N TRP A 253 15.66 -12.30 -9.79
CA TRP A 253 14.77 -11.73 -8.79
C TRP A 253 14.55 -10.24 -9.00
N ALA A 254 15.61 -9.47 -9.25
CA ALA A 254 15.52 -8.03 -9.47
C ALA A 254 14.82 -7.70 -10.80
N ALA A 255 15.11 -8.44 -11.88
CA ALA A 255 14.46 -8.29 -13.18
C ALA A 255 12.97 -8.64 -13.15
N GLU A 256 12.54 -9.50 -12.23
CA GLU A 256 11.13 -9.82 -12.00
C GLU A 256 10.44 -8.75 -11.14
N LYS A 257 11.00 -8.43 -9.97
CA LYS A 257 10.31 -7.62 -8.95
C LYS A 257 10.36 -6.12 -9.19
N TYR A 258 11.46 -5.59 -9.74
CA TYR A 258 11.60 -4.15 -9.89
C TYR A 258 10.61 -3.55 -10.90
N PRO A 259 10.37 -4.16 -12.09
CA PRO A 259 9.32 -3.69 -12.99
C PRO A 259 7.92 -3.75 -12.35
N GLU A 260 7.63 -4.80 -11.56
CA GLU A 260 6.35 -4.95 -10.85
C GLU A 260 6.10 -3.79 -9.87
N TRP A 261 7.11 -3.42 -9.07
CA TRP A 261 7.00 -2.34 -8.08
C TRP A 261 6.90 -0.97 -8.73
N VAL A 262 7.63 -0.75 -9.83
CA VAL A 262 7.52 0.47 -10.63
C VAL A 262 6.12 0.58 -11.24
N GLU A 263 5.63 -0.50 -11.87
CA GLU A 263 4.30 -0.56 -12.48
C GLU A 263 3.18 -0.32 -11.46
N LEU A 264 3.34 -0.80 -10.23
CA LEU A 264 2.38 -0.59 -9.14
C LEU A 264 2.12 0.90 -8.87
N ALA A 265 3.18 1.68 -8.68
CA ALA A 265 3.08 3.13 -8.45
C ALA A 265 2.61 3.87 -9.70
N ASP A 266 3.13 3.45 -10.86
CA ASP A 266 2.83 3.99 -12.17
C ASP A 266 1.35 3.91 -12.56
N ARG A 267 0.71 2.74 -12.32
CA ARG A 267 -0.73 2.55 -12.58
C ARG A 267 -1.60 3.49 -11.76
N ALA A 268 -1.19 3.77 -10.51
CA ALA A 268 -1.83 4.76 -9.66
C ALA A 268 -1.42 6.22 -9.99
N GLY A 269 -0.48 6.40 -10.93
CA GLY A 269 0.11 7.67 -11.30
C GLY A 269 0.83 8.37 -10.15
N LYS A 270 1.47 7.59 -9.28
CA LYS A 270 2.26 8.07 -8.14
C LYS A 270 3.75 8.05 -8.48
N ILE A 271 4.56 8.65 -7.61
CA ILE A 271 6.03 8.60 -7.71
C ILE A 271 6.46 7.14 -7.51
N SER A 272 7.05 6.56 -8.55
CA SER A 272 7.62 5.21 -8.50
C SER A 272 9.01 5.25 -7.87
N THR A 273 9.27 4.35 -6.92
CA THR A 273 10.58 4.25 -6.28
C THR A 273 11.09 2.81 -6.28
N LEU A 274 12.41 2.66 -6.24
CA LEU A 274 13.07 1.37 -5.98
C LEU A 274 14.16 1.57 -4.96
N THR A 275 14.18 0.69 -3.94
CA THR A 275 15.23 0.72 -2.93
C THR A 275 16.25 -0.37 -3.17
N ILE A 276 17.53 0.03 -3.17
CA ILE A 276 18.69 -0.82 -3.35
C ILE A 276 19.60 -0.75 -2.12
N ILE A 277 20.44 -1.76 -1.94
CA ILE A 277 21.27 -1.92 -0.73
C ILE A 277 22.64 -2.53 -1.10
N PRO A 278 23.78 -2.00 -0.60
CA PRO A 278 25.10 -2.55 -0.91
C PRO A 278 25.41 -3.87 -0.21
N GLY A 279 24.72 -4.13 0.91
CA GLY A 279 24.85 -5.31 1.78
C GLY A 279 24.08 -5.11 3.07
N TYR A 280 24.04 -6.12 3.92
CA TYR A 280 23.39 -6.05 5.23
C TYR A 280 24.12 -6.96 6.21
N ASP A 281 24.32 -6.53 7.45
CA ASP A 281 24.85 -7.35 8.54
C ASP A 281 24.44 -6.71 9.89
N ASP A 282 23.44 -7.30 10.54
CA ASP A 282 23.01 -6.94 11.90
C ASP A 282 23.50 -7.94 12.95
N THR A 283 24.47 -8.81 12.62
CA THR A 283 24.92 -9.92 13.49
C THR A 283 25.60 -9.48 14.77
N LYS A 284 26.02 -8.22 14.86
CA LYS A 284 26.56 -7.62 16.08
C LYS A 284 25.49 -7.15 17.07
N LEU A 285 24.24 -7.03 16.64
CA LEU A 285 23.14 -6.54 17.48
C LEU A 285 22.59 -7.70 18.34
N ALA A 286 23.03 -7.76 19.59
CA ALA A 286 22.69 -8.87 20.50
C ALA A 286 21.19 -8.99 20.82
N ASP A 287 20.42 -7.92 20.60
CA ASP A 287 18.96 -7.88 20.77
C ASP A 287 18.19 -8.46 19.57
N ARG A 288 18.88 -8.87 18.49
CA ARG A 288 18.27 -9.41 17.27
C ARG A 288 18.31 -10.94 17.25
N PRO A 289 17.22 -11.64 17.62
CA PRO A 289 17.20 -13.10 17.69
C PRO A 289 17.29 -13.79 16.32
N ARG A 290 17.10 -13.03 15.22
CA ARG A 290 17.15 -13.52 13.83
C ARG A 290 18.16 -12.73 13.00
N ALA A 291 19.23 -12.27 13.63
CA ALA A 291 20.28 -11.53 12.97
C ALA A 291 20.86 -12.34 11.79
N PHE A 292 21.24 -11.65 10.72
CA PHE A 292 21.69 -12.24 9.48
C PHE A 292 22.56 -11.29 8.69
N ALA A 293 23.32 -11.86 7.75
CA ALA A 293 24.12 -11.10 6.82
C ALA A 293 23.73 -11.38 5.36
N VAL A 294 23.87 -10.36 4.53
CA VAL A 294 23.81 -10.37 3.08
C VAL A 294 25.12 -9.76 2.59
N GLU A 295 25.98 -10.64 2.09
CA GLU A 295 27.31 -10.31 1.60
C GLU A 295 27.26 -9.32 0.42
N ARG A 296 28.20 -8.38 0.38
CA ARG A 296 28.29 -7.36 -0.68
C ARG A 296 28.83 -7.91 -2.00
N TYR A 297 29.52 -9.05 -1.94
CA TYR A 297 30.16 -9.75 -3.07
C TYR A 297 31.06 -8.82 -3.88
N ASP A 298 31.93 -8.08 -3.18
CA ASP A 298 32.82 -7.08 -3.79
C ASP A 298 32.08 -6.06 -4.69
N GLY A 299 30.86 -5.70 -4.28
CA GLY A 299 29.99 -4.77 -4.99
C GLY A 299 29.09 -5.39 -6.06
N ASP A 300 29.20 -6.71 -6.35
CA ASP A 300 28.30 -7.38 -7.31
C ASP A 300 26.83 -7.25 -6.89
N LEU A 301 26.53 -7.40 -5.59
CA LEU A 301 25.17 -7.24 -5.05
C LEU A 301 24.58 -5.88 -5.42
N TYR A 302 25.38 -4.82 -5.27
CA TYR A 302 24.96 -3.45 -5.50
C TYR A 302 24.85 -3.15 -7.00
N ARG A 303 25.81 -3.61 -7.81
CA ARG A 303 25.82 -3.41 -9.27
C ARG A 303 24.62 -4.06 -9.94
N VAL A 304 24.27 -5.30 -9.59
CA VAL A 304 23.11 -6.00 -10.16
C VAL A 304 21.81 -5.26 -9.86
N GLN A 305 21.64 -4.80 -8.62
CA GLN A 305 20.45 -4.01 -8.25
C GLN A 305 20.38 -2.69 -9.00
N TRP A 306 21.50 -1.97 -9.15
CA TRP A 306 21.56 -0.74 -9.93
C TRP A 306 21.20 -0.96 -11.41
N GLU A 307 21.75 -1.99 -12.06
CA GLU A 307 21.43 -2.31 -13.44
C GLU A 307 19.94 -2.64 -13.62
N ALA A 308 19.38 -3.45 -12.72
CA ALA A 308 17.95 -3.77 -12.72
C ALA A 308 17.08 -2.54 -12.47
N ALA A 309 17.48 -1.65 -11.56
CA ALA A 309 16.75 -0.41 -11.28
C ALA A 309 16.76 0.53 -12.50
N LEU A 310 17.91 0.71 -13.15
CA LEU A 310 17.99 1.49 -14.39
C LEU A 310 17.15 0.89 -15.52
N ALA A 311 17.09 -0.44 -15.63
CA ALA A 311 16.24 -1.13 -16.59
C ALA A 311 14.74 -0.95 -16.31
N ALA A 312 14.34 -0.99 -15.03
CA ALA A 312 12.95 -0.78 -14.60
C ALA A 312 12.50 0.69 -14.69
N ARG A 313 13.44 1.64 -14.70
CA ARG A 313 13.19 3.07 -14.84
C ARG A 313 12.23 3.66 -13.78
N PRO A 314 12.52 3.56 -12.48
CA PRO A 314 11.74 4.26 -11.47
C PRO A 314 11.91 5.78 -11.61
N ASP A 315 11.01 6.54 -10.98
CA ASP A 315 11.23 7.97 -10.81
C ASP A 315 12.39 8.19 -9.83
N TRP A 316 12.42 7.52 -8.68
CA TRP A 316 13.51 7.65 -7.70
C TRP A 316 14.17 6.31 -7.37
N VAL A 317 15.50 6.31 -7.23
CA VAL A 317 16.26 5.22 -6.62
C VAL A 317 16.62 5.63 -5.21
N LEU A 318 16.25 4.81 -4.24
CA LEU A 318 16.56 5.00 -2.83
C LEU A 318 17.68 4.03 -2.44
N ILE A 319 18.61 4.48 -1.61
CA ILE A 319 19.71 3.66 -1.10
C ILE A 319 19.54 3.48 0.39
N THR A 320 19.41 2.23 0.79
CA THR A 320 19.55 1.81 2.18
C THR A 320 20.95 1.27 2.35
N SER A 321 21.89 2.05 2.88
CA SER A 321 21.74 3.39 3.46
C SER A 321 22.98 4.26 3.20
N PHE A 322 22.92 5.55 3.53
CA PHE A 322 24.14 6.35 3.64
C PHE A 322 24.99 5.83 4.79
N ASN A 323 24.45 5.77 6.01
CA ASN A 323 25.20 5.51 7.23
C ASN A 323 24.45 4.72 8.33
N GLU A 324 23.63 3.73 7.97
CA GLU A 324 23.06 2.80 8.96
C GLU A 324 24.10 1.74 9.34
N TRP A 325 25.04 2.15 10.18
CA TRP A 325 26.16 1.34 10.62
C TRP A 325 25.75 0.14 11.47
N HIS A 326 24.57 0.13 12.09
CA HIS A 326 24.12 -1.02 12.89
C HIS A 326 23.76 -2.22 12.01
N GLU A 327 23.30 -1.95 10.79
CA GLU A 327 22.87 -2.95 9.82
C GLU A 327 23.91 -3.22 8.74
N GLY A 328 25.12 -2.66 8.85
CA GLY A 328 26.20 -2.87 7.88
C GLY A 328 25.80 -2.53 6.44
N SER A 329 24.86 -1.59 6.25
CA SER A 329 24.26 -1.26 4.96
C SER A 329 24.77 0.05 4.36
N GLU A 330 25.73 0.69 5.02
CA GLU A 330 26.26 2.01 4.67
C GLU A 330 27.00 2.03 3.32
N ILE A 331 26.83 3.12 2.58
CA ILE A 331 27.72 3.52 1.48
C ILE A 331 28.75 4.57 1.92
N GLU A 332 28.61 5.13 3.13
CA GLU A 332 29.62 5.99 3.77
C GLU A 332 30.97 5.27 3.81
N PRO A 333 32.10 5.97 3.56
CA PRO A 333 33.40 5.34 3.56
C PRO A 333 33.74 4.67 4.89
N SER A 334 34.21 3.43 4.79
CA SER A 334 34.62 2.61 5.92
C SER A 334 36.08 2.16 5.78
N ARG A 335 36.67 1.67 6.86
CA ARG A 335 37.98 1.01 6.82
C ARG A 335 37.99 -0.20 5.88
N GLU A 336 36.91 -0.97 5.87
CA GLU A 336 36.77 -2.23 5.16
C GLU A 336 36.60 -2.03 3.65
N TYR A 337 35.91 -0.96 3.24
CA TYR A 337 35.51 -0.76 1.85
C TYR A 337 36.06 0.52 1.21
N GLY A 338 36.69 1.41 1.99
CA GLY A 338 37.06 2.74 1.53
C GLY A 338 35.86 3.48 0.94
N ASP A 339 36.08 4.24 -0.13
CA ASP A 339 35.05 4.98 -0.86
C ASP A 339 34.37 4.18 -1.99
N LYS A 340 34.61 2.85 -2.08
CA LYS A 340 34.13 1.99 -3.17
C LYS A 340 32.63 2.16 -3.47
N TYR A 341 31.79 2.21 -2.44
CA TYR A 341 30.34 2.31 -2.62
C TYR A 341 29.89 3.72 -3.01
N LEU A 342 30.63 4.77 -2.65
CA LEU A 342 30.41 6.10 -3.21
C LEU A 342 30.77 6.14 -4.69
N GLN A 343 31.90 5.54 -5.10
CA GLN A 343 32.32 5.48 -6.49
C GLN A 343 31.32 4.70 -7.37
N LEU A 344 30.85 3.55 -6.88
CA LEU A 344 29.79 2.79 -7.56
C LEU A 344 28.51 3.65 -7.65
N THR A 345 28.11 4.30 -6.57
CA THR A 345 26.94 5.19 -6.59
C THR A 345 27.09 6.32 -7.61
N ALA A 346 28.27 6.96 -7.70
CA ALA A 346 28.56 8.00 -8.69
C ALA A 346 28.36 7.51 -10.13
N GLN A 347 28.88 6.31 -10.44
CA GLN A 347 28.74 5.70 -11.76
C GLN A 347 27.28 5.53 -12.17
N TYR A 348 26.44 4.98 -11.29
CA TYR A 348 25.04 4.68 -11.62
C TYR A 348 24.11 5.88 -11.45
N ALA A 349 24.36 6.77 -10.49
CA ALA A 349 23.60 8.01 -10.32
C ALA A 349 23.73 8.92 -11.55
N ALA A 350 24.93 8.98 -12.17
CA ALA A 350 25.12 9.69 -13.44
C ALA A 350 24.24 9.11 -14.56
N ARG A 351 24.15 7.77 -14.66
CA ARG A 351 23.28 7.09 -15.63
C ARG A 351 21.81 7.33 -15.36
N LEU A 352 21.38 7.28 -14.10
CA LEU A 352 20.01 7.59 -13.67
C LEU A 352 19.62 9.03 -14.07
N LYS A 353 20.49 10.00 -13.80
CA LYS A 353 20.25 11.42 -14.10
C LYS A 353 20.21 11.72 -15.61
N ALA A 354 20.91 10.93 -16.42
CA ALA A 354 20.86 11.01 -17.87
C ALA A 354 19.55 10.45 -18.46
N MET A 355 18.73 9.75 -17.69
CA MET A 355 17.48 9.18 -18.17
C MET A 355 16.46 10.29 -18.46
N ALA A 356 15.78 10.16 -19.60
CA ALA A 356 14.66 11.04 -19.91
C ALA A 356 13.56 10.92 -18.85
N LYS A 357 13.07 12.07 -18.39
CA LYS A 357 11.91 12.16 -17.50
C LYS A 357 10.76 11.35 -18.08
N ARG A 358 10.17 10.51 -17.24
CA ARG A 358 9.04 9.70 -17.66
C ARG A 358 7.83 10.61 -17.88
N LYS A 359 7.09 10.39 -18.97
CA LYS A 359 5.84 11.13 -19.26
C LYS A 359 4.71 10.89 -18.24
N GLY A 360 5.01 10.22 -17.12
CA GLY A 360 4.08 9.42 -16.33
C GLY A 360 3.87 8.09 -17.04
N ALA A 361 3.59 7.02 -16.31
CA ALA A 361 3.03 5.86 -16.97
C ALA A 361 1.74 6.29 -17.69
N ALA A 362 1.64 5.96 -18.98
CA ALA A 362 0.32 5.71 -19.53
C ALA A 362 -0.32 4.70 -18.57
N ALA A 363 -1.50 5.01 -18.01
CA ALA A 363 -2.25 4.10 -17.15
C ALA A 363 -2.02 2.68 -17.65
N GLY A 364 -1.29 1.86 -16.87
CA GLY A 364 -0.66 0.63 -17.36
C GLY A 364 -1.63 -0.13 -18.24
N ALA A 365 -1.15 -0.63 -19.40
CA ALA A 365 -1.95 -1.09 -20.54
C ALA A 365 -3.15 -1.97 -20.13
N THR A 366 -4.22 -1.32 -19.69
CA THR A 366 -5.50 -1.95 -19.49
C THR A 366 -6.13 -2.04 -20.87
N SER A 367 -6.79 -3.16 -21.13
CA SER A 367 -7.59 -3.29 -22.35
C SER A 367 -8.77 -2.31 -22.37
N ILE A 368 -9.11 -1.71 -21.22
CA ILE A 368 -10.21 -0.77 -21.09
C ILE A 368 -9.79 0.59 -21.62
N THR A 369 -10.52 1.11 -22.61
CA THR A 369 -10.31 2.44 -23.17
C THR A 369 -10.87 3.55 -22.27
N ALA A 370 -10.39 4.78 -22.44
CA ALA A 370 -10.95 5.95 -21.74
C ALA A 370 -12.43 6.15 -22.07
N ARG A 371 -12.82 5.92 -23.33
CA ARG A 371 -14.21 6.02 -23.81
C ARG A 371 -15.14 5.02 -23.10
N GLU A 372 -14.65 3.80 -22.88
CA GLU A 372 -15.37 2.75 -22.15
C GLU A 372 -15.58 3.12 -20.68
N ARG A 373 -14.55 3.62 -20.00
CA ARG A 373 -14.65 4.15 -18.63
C ARG A 373 -15.69 5.26 -18.52
N GLU A 374 -15.62 6.25 -19.40
CA GLU A 374 -16.58 7.35 -19.44
C GLU A 374 -18.01 6.89 -19.72
N ALA A 375 -18.19 5.88 -20.59
CA ALA A 375 -19.50 5.31 -20.88
C ALA A 375 -20.09 4.59 -19.67
N LEU A 376 -19.28 3.82 -18.94
CA LEU A 376 -19.71 3.19 -17.69
C LEU A 376 -20.07 4.23 -16.64
N ALA A 377 -19.22 5.24 -16.41
CA ALA A 377 -19.47 6.29 -15.43
C ALA A 377 -20.77 7.07 -15.68
N ARG A 378 -21.15 7.28 -16.96
CA ARG A 378 -22.44 7.88 -17.32
C ARG A 378 -23.65 7.00 -16.98
N ARG A 379 -23.52 5.68 -17.13
CA ARG A 379 -24.60 4.72 -16.87
C ARG A 379 -24.70 4.29 -15.40
N LEU A 380 -23.62 4.46 -14.65
CA LEU A 380 -23.51 4.18 -13.22
C LEU A 380 -23.27 5.49 -12.45
N PRO A 381 -24.24 6.42 -12.41
CA PRO A 381 -24.05 7.67 -11.70
C PRO A 381 -23.87 7.39 -10.21
N GLY A 382 -22.79 7.87 -9.59
CA GLY A 382 -22.42 7.53 -8.21
C GLY A 382 -23.54 7.74 -7.18
N ARG A 383 -24.40 8.75 -7.37
CA ARG A 383 -25.61 9.00 -6.53
C ARG A 383 -26.63 7.84 -6.50
N SER A 384 -26.60 6.95 -7.49
CA SER A 384 -27.47 5.77 -7.54
C SER A 384 -26.90 4.58 -6.77
N MET A 385 -25.69 4.71 -6.25
CA MET A 385 -25.00 3.68 -5.47
C MET A 385 -24.78 4.18 -4.05
N ALA A 386 -25.17 3.34 -3.09
CA ALA A 386 -24.80 3.46 -1.70
C ALA A 386 -23.50 2.69 -1.44
N VAL A 387 -22.65 3.16 -0.53
CA VAL A 387 -21.53 2.38 0.04
C VAL A 387 -21.73 2.27 1.55
N LEU A 388 -21.56 1.06 2.09
CA LEU A 388 -21.68 0.80 3.51
C LEU A 388 -20.44 1.31 4.28
N PRO A 389 -20.56 1.63 5.58
CA PRO A 389 -19.53 2.38 6.33
C PRO A 389 -18.13 1.79 6.37
N ASN A 390 -17.94 0.49 6.22
CA ASN A 390 -16.63 -0.14 6.42
C ASN A 390 -15.82 -0.25 5.12
N GLY A 391 -16.04 0.64 4.13
CA GLY A 391 -15.48 0.50 2.77
C GLY A 391 -13.97 0.75 2.65
N GLU A 392 -13.18 -0.31 2.44
CA GLU A 392 -11.72 -0.25 2.23
C GLU A 392 -11.24 -0.99 0.97
N SER A 393 -12.10 -1.83 0.38
CA SER A 393 -11.71 -2.72 -0.71
C SER A 393 -11.28 -1.98 -1.98
N ARG A 394 -10.42 -2.64 -2.77
CA ARG A 394 -9.97 -2.15 -4.08
C ARG A 394 -11.12 -1.76 -5.02
N ALA A 395 -12.31 -2.35 -4.87
CA ALA A 395 -13.47 -1.98 -5.68
C ALA A 395 -13.96 -0.55 -5.42
N LEU A 396 -13.99 -0.11 -4.15
CA LEU A 396 -14.36 1.27 -3.82
C LEU A 396 -13.36 2.25 -4.43
N TRP A 397 -12.06 1.97 -4.28
CA TRP A 397 -10.99 2.76 -4.88
C TRP A 397 -11.12 2.87 -6.39
N TRP A 398 -11.39 1.75 -7.05
CA TRP A 398 -11.53 1.69 -8.49
C TRP A 398 -12.69 2.58 -8.97
N LEU A 399 -13.84 2.56 -8.28
CA LEU A 399 -14.98 3.43 -8.59
C LEU A 399 -14.58 4.92 -8.49
N LEU A 400 -13.91 5.30 -7.41
CA LEU A 400 -13.44 6.68 -7.21
C LEU A 400 -12.45 7.12 -8.29
N GLU A 401 -11.55 6.23 -8.72
CA GLU A 401 -10.65 6.47 -9.86
C GLU A 401 -11.39 6.68 -11.18
N GLN A 402 -12.57 6.06 -11.35
CA GLN A 402 -13.45 6.27 -12.50
C GLN A 402 -14.30 7.55 -12.40
N GLY A 403 -14.18 8.32 -11.31
CA GLY A 403 -15.05 9.46 -11.02
C GLY A 403 -16.46 9.06 -10.59
N ILE A 404 -16.69 7.78 -10.27
CA ILE A 404 -17.95 7.27 -9.76
C ILE A 404 -17.87 7.37 -8.23
N LYS A 405 -18.60 8.33 -7.66
CA LYS A 405 -18.59 8.59 -6.21
C LYS A 405 -19.89 8.08 -5.57
N PRO A 406 -19.88 6.92 -4.90
CA PRO A 406 -21.03 6.42 -4.15
C PRO A 406 -21.44 7.37 -3.03
N THR A 407 -22.68 7.26 -2.58
CA THR A 407 -23.17 7.92 -1.36
C THR A 407 -22.88 7.04 -0.16
N LEU A 408 -22.11 7.53 0.80
CA LEU A 408 -21.93 6.83 2.06
C LEU A 408 -23.25 6.83 2.84
N VAL A 409 -23.64 5.67 3.36
CA VAL A 409 -24.85 5.50 4.19
C VAL A 409 -24.44 5.01 5.56
N SER A 410 -25.00 5.59 6.62
CA SER A 410 -24.70 5.17 7.99
C SER A 410 -25.40 3.86 8.36
N TRP A 411 -24.84 3.10 9.31
CA TRP A 411 -25.52 1.92 9.85
C TRP A 411 -26.90 2.25 10.44
N ARG A 412 -27.08 3.46 10.98
CA ARG A 412 -28.38 3.94 11.49
C ARG A 412 -29.43 4.08 10.40
N GLU A 413 -29.06 4.58 9.22
CA GLU A 413 -29.96 4.63 8.06
C GLU A 413 -30.32 3.23 7.58
N VAL A 414 -29.37 2.30 7.58
CA VAL A 414 -29.62 0.88 7.24
C VAL A 414 -30.61 0.26 8.22
N ALA A 415 -30.37 0.39 9.52
CA ALA A 415 -31.23 -0.13 10.58
C ALA A 415 -32.67 0.45 10.55
N ARG A 416 -32.85 1.66 10.02
CA ARG A 416 -34.17 2.30 9.85
C ARG A 416 -34.88 1.90 8.56
N GLY A 417 -34.27 1.05 7.73
CA GLY A 417 -34.82 0.64 6.44
C GLY A 417 -34.81 1.75 5.39
N GLU A 418 -33.95 2.76 5.54
CA GLU A 418 -33.85 3.88 4.58
C GLU A 418 -33.09 3.51 3.30
N LEU A 419 -32.49 2.32 3.28
CA LEU A 419 -31.85 1.71 2.13
C LEU A 419 -32.92 1.10 1.21
N THR A 420 -33.34 1.85 0.20
CA THR A 420 -34.38 1.41 -0.75
C THR A 420 -33.87 1.41 -2.20
N PRO A 421 -34.34 0.51 -3.07
CA PRO A 421 -33.95 0.50 -4.48
C PRO A 421 -34.33 1.77 -5.25
N ALA A 422 -35.35 2.49 -4.77
CA ALA A 422 -35.75 3.78 -5.32
C ALA A 422 -34.72 4.89 -5.02
N ARG A 423 -34.09 4.86 -3.84
CA ARG A 423 -33.01 5.79 -3.45
C ARG A 423 -31.67 5.34 -4.02
N PHE A 424 -31.35 4.06 -3.88
CA PHE A 424 -30.08 3.47 -4.31
C PHE A 424 -30.33 2.19 -5.10
N ARG A 425 -30.12 2.28 -6.41
CA ARG A 425 -30.19 1.13 -7.32
C ARG A 425 -29.20 0.03 -6.93
N TYR A 426 -28.07 0.40 -6.34
CA TYR A 426 -26.99 -0.48 -5.93
C TYR A 426 -26.52 -0.18 -4.50
N VAL A 427 -26.14 -1.20 -3.74
CA VAL A 427 -25.49 -1.06 -2.44
C VAL A 427 -24.19 -1.82 -2.45
N LEU A 428 -23.07 -1.13 -2.25
CA LEU A 428 -21.73 -1.67 -2.21
C LEU A 428 -21.34 -2.03 -0.77
N TYR A 429 -21.06 -3.30 -0.53
CA TYR A 429 -20.23 -3.76 0.59
C TYR A 429 -18.79 -3.83 0.11
N ALA A 430 -17.96 -2.93 0.62
CA ALA A 430 -16.52 -2.86 0.34
C ALA A 430 -15.68 -3.08 1.60
N GLY A 431 -16.25 -3.68 2.65
CA GLY A 431 -15.55 -3.92 3.91
C GLY A 431 -14.84 -5.26 4.00
N GLY A 432 -14.12 -5.46 5.10
CA GLY A 432 -13.42 -6.69 5.44
C GLY A 432 -14.36 -7.79 5.95
N GLU A 433 -13.98 -8.44 7.05
CA GLU A 433 -14.80 -9.49 7.68
C GLU A 433 -15.79 -8.92 8.71
N ASP A 434 -15.49 -7.74 9.25
CA ASP A 434 -16.30 -7.04 10.25
C ASP A 434 -17.42 -6.19 9.64
N TYR A 435 -18.56 -6.17 10.30
CA TYR A 435 -19.66 -5.23 10.04
C TYR A 435 -20.44 -4.96 11.34
N ARG A 436 -21.44 -4.08 11.27
CA ARG A 436 -22.36 -3.85 12.39
C ARG A 436 -23.67 -4.58 12.13
N ALA A 437 -24.05 -5.50 13.02
CA ALA A 437 -25.30 -6.24 12.95
C ALA A 437 -26.45 -5.48 13.64
N THR A 438 -26.13 -4.66 14.64
CA THR A 438 -27.11 -3.94 15.47
C THR A 438 -26.75 -2.47 15.66
N VAL A 439 -27.76 -1.59 15.59
CA VAL A 439 -27.64 -0.16 15.96
C VAL A 439 -28.60 0.22 17.10
N ASN A 440 -29.89 -0.07 16.95
CA ASN A 440 -30.93 0.33 17.91
C ASN A 440 -31.57 -0.88 18.59
N SER A 441 -31.80 -1.96 17.84
CA SER A 441 -32.38 -3.21 18.35
C SER A 441 -31.74 -4.41 17.65
N ALA A 442 -31.52 -5.50 18.38
CA ALA A 442 -30.79 -6.68 17.91
C ALA A 442 -31.15 -7.09 16.46
N GLY A 443 -30.16 -7.08 15.57
CA GLY A 443 -30.29 -7.49 14.17
C GLY A 443 -31.06 -6.51 13.26
N ASP A 444 -31.26 -5.26 13.68
CA ASP A 444 -31.95 -4.25 12.86
C ASP A 444 -31.20 -3.90 11.57
N VAL A 445 -29.86 -3.95 11.57
CA VAL A 445 -29.07 -3.80 10.35
C VAL A 445 -29.28 -5.01 9.43
N ASP A 446 -29.25 -6.23 9.97
CA ASP A 446 -29.50 -7.45 9.20
C ASP A 446 -30.89 -7.41 8.55
N ALA A 447 -31.90 -6.95 9.28
CA ALA A 447 -33.25 -6.74 8.78
C ALA A 447 -33.29 -5.67 7.68
N GLY A 448 -32.57 -4.56 7.84
CA GLY A 448 -32.46 -3.51 6.83
C GLY A 448 -31.82 -3.99 5.52
N LEU A 449 -30.72 -4.74 5.60
CA LEU A 449 -30.05 -5.31 4.42
C LEU A 449 -30.92 -6.35 3.70
N ARG A 450 -31.58 -7.24 4.45
CA ARG A 450 -32.57 -8.16 3.87
C ARG A 450 -33.72 -7.41 3.22
N GLY A 451 -34.28 -6.41 3.91
CA GLY A 451 -35.36 -5.57 3.38
C GLY A 451 -35.00 -4.88 2.07
N TYR A 452 -33.76 -4.40 1.92
CA TYR A 452 -33.27 -3.84 0.66
C TYR A 452 -33.28 -4.87 -0.48
N LEU A 453 -32.82 -6.10 -0.22
CA LEU A 453 -32.86 -7.19 -1.20
C LEU A 453 -34.30 -7.59 -1.54
N SER A 454 -35.15 -7.80 -0.54
CA SER A 454 -36.57 -8.15 -0.73
C SER A 454 -37.37 -7.06 -1.45
N ALA A 455 -36.90 -5.81 -1.44
CA ALA A 455 -37.48 -4.72 -2.22
C ALA A 455 -37.01 -4.70 -3.70
N GLY A 456 -36.14 -5.63 -4.11
CA GLY A 456 -35.58 -5.72 -5.47
C GLY A 456 -34.22 -5.05 -5.66
N GLY A 457 -33.56 -4.69 -4.55
CA GLY A 457 -32.23 -4.10 -4.53
C GLY A 457 -31.16 -4.99 -5.15
N ALA A 458 -30.03 -4.38 -5.51
CA ALA A 458 -28.85 -5.08 -5.98
C ALA A 458 -27.67 -4.82 -5.03
N MET A 459 -27.30 -5.83 -4.25
CA MET A 459 -26.14 -5.75 -3.36
C MET A 459 -24.88 -6.18 -4.12
N VAL A 460 -23.84 -5.37 -4.04
CA VAL A 460 -22.54 -5.57 -4.67
C VAL A 460 -21.54 -5.87 -3.56
N VAL A 461 -21.15 -7.12 -3.40
CA VAL A 461 -20.27 -7.60 -2.33
C VAL A 461 -18.87 -7.80 -2.91
N LEU A 462 -18.03 -6.79 -2.74
CA LEU A 462 -16.65 -6.76 -3.22
C LEU A 462 -15.73 -6.47 -2.03
N PRO A 463 -15.49 -7.47 -1.16
CA PRO A 463 -14.90 -7.27 0.16
C PRO A 463 -13.38 -7.09 0.14
N ASP A 464 -12.81 -6.56 1.22
CA ASP A 464 -11.37 -6.48 1.50
C ASP A 464 -10.90 -7.65 2.39
N GLY A 465 -11.70 -8.72 2.49
CA GLY A 465 -11.42 -9.87 3.34
C GLY A 465 -12.16 -11.14 2.90
N PRO A 466 -11.77 -12.31 3.42
CA PRO A 466 -12.27 -13.60 2.95
C PRO A 466 -13.74 -13.87 3.29
N MET A 467 -14.22 -13.48 4.47
CA MET A 467 -15.59 -13.71 4.91
C MET A 467 -16.32 -12.39 5.21
N PRO A 468 -16.94 -11.72 4.22
CA PRO A 468 -17.80 -10.58 4.48
C PRO A 468 -18.93 -10.93 5.45
N PHE A 469 -19.27 -10.00 6.35
CA PHE A 469 -20.34 -10.15 7.36
C PHE A 469 -20.09 -11.27 8.41
N TYR A 470 -18.84 -11.50 8.79
CA TYR A 470 -18.46 -12.59 9.69
C TYR A 470 -18.42 -12.19 11.16
N TYR A 471 -17.90 -10.99 11.46
CA TYR A 471 -17.81 -10.46 12.82
C TYR A 471 -18.76 -9.28 13.03
N ASP A 472 -19.42 -9.22 14.19
CA ASP A 472 -20.32 -8.11 14.59
C ASP A 472 -19.58 -6.94 15.23
N GLU A 473 -20.32 -5.93 15.70
CA GLU A 473 -19.82 -4.73 16.35
C GLU A 473 -18.99 -4.97 17.63
N GLU A 474 -19.10 -6.14 18.24
CA GLU A 474 -18.29 -6.58 19.39
C GLU A 474 -17.17 -7.55 19.00
N GLY A 475 -16.97 -7.82 17.71
CA GLY A 475 -15.97 -8.78 17.21
C GLY A 475 -16.37 -10.24 17.41
N ARG A 476 -17.65 -10.53 17.68
CA ARG A 476 -18.16 -11.89 17.83
C ARG A 476 -18.47 -12.50 16.47
N VAL A 477 -18.22 -13.79 16.34
CA VAL A 477 -18.56 -14.54 15.11
C VAL A 477 -20.08 -14.65 14.98
N VAL A 478 -20.62 -14.07 13.91
CA VAL A 478 -22.04 -14.14 13.53
C VAL A 478 -22.26 -14.81 12.18
N ASN A 479 -21.27 -14.76 11.27
CA ASN A 479 -21.26 -15.45 9.97
C ASN A 479 -22.57 -15.30 9.16
N ARG A 480 -22.98 -14.06 8.88
CA ARG A 480 -24.29 -13.74 8.27
C ARG A 480 -24.32 -13.79 6.75
N SER A 481 -23.21 -14.06 6.06
CA SER A 481 -23.14 -13.98 4.60
C SER A 481 -24.24 -14.81 3.91
N ALA A 482 -24.54 -16.00 4.42
CA ALA A 482 -25.60 -16.88 3.90
C ALA A 482 -27.01 -16.28 4.06
N GLU A 483 -27.28 -15.54 5.14
CA GLU A 483 -28.57 -14.88 5.38
C GLU A 483 -28.82 -13.72 4.40
N PHE A 484 -27.75 -13.19 3.82
CA PHE A 484 -27.81 -12.19 2.75
C PHE A 484 -27.70 -12.80 1.36
N GLY A 485 -27.81 -14.13 1.22
CA GLY A 485 -27.81 -14.83 -0.06
C GLY A 485 -26.42 -15.18 -0.60
N LEU A 486 -25.39 -15.13 0.23
CA LEU A 486 -24.00 -15.41 -0.15
C LEU A 486 -23.39 -16.49 0.77
N PRO A 487 -23.75 -17.78 0.59
CA PRO A 487 -23.24 -18.87 1.42
C PRO A 487 -21.78 -19.22 1.04
N LEU A 488 -20.83 -18.57 1.70
CA LEU A 488 -19.39 -18.81 1.53
C LEU A 488 -18.91 -19.93 2.46
N GLU A 489 -18.00 -20.77 1.98
CA GLU A 489 -17.57 -21.97 2.71
C GLU A 489 -16.11 -21.89 3.18
N ALA A 490 -15.87 -22.15 4.47
CA ALA A 490 -14.51 -22.29 4.99
C ALA A 490 -14.00 -23.74 4.95
N SER A 491 -14.89 -24.73 5.09
CA SER A 491 -14.53 -26.14 5.29
C SER A 491 -14.82 -27.04 4.08
N ASN A 492 -15.71 -26.65 3.17
CA ASN A 492 -16.03 -27.43 1.98
C ASN A 492 -15.45 -26.80 0.70
N GLY A 493 -14.25 -27.24 0.32
CA GLY A 493 -13.50 -26.70 -0.81
C GLY A 493 -12.78 -25.38 -0.53
N GLY A 494 -13.05 -24.73 0.61
CA GLY A 494 -12.27 -23.61 1.16
C GLY A 494 -10.96 -24.07 1.80
N TRP A 495 -10.04 -23.12 2.01
CA TRP A 495 -8.77 -23.41 2.68
C TRP A 495 -8.19 -22.19 3.40
N GLU A 496 -7.37 -22.45 4.43
CA GLU A 496 -6.50 -21.45 5.03
C GLU A 496 -5.18 -21.28 4.24
N THR A 497 -4.73 -22.32 3.55
CA THR A 497 -3.52 -22.34 2.73
C THR A 497 -3.76 -23.12 1.45
N PRO A 498 -3.30 -22.62 0.27
CA PRO A 498 -3.59 -23.27 -1.01
C PRO A 498 -3.11 -24.73 -1.08
N PRO A 499 -3.84 -25.61 -1.79
CA PRO A 499 -3.61 -27.07 -1.83
C PRO A 499 -2.33 -27.56 -2.56
N GLY A 500 -1.28 -26.76 -2.71
CA GLY A 500 -0.02 -27.20 -3.34
C GLY A 500 -0.11 -27.58 -4.83
N VAL A 501 -1.25 -27.35 -5.46
CA VAL A 501 -1.50 -27.54 -6.90
C VAL A 501 -1.49 -26.21 -7.64
N ASP A 502 -1.29 -26.25 -8.95
CA ASP A 502 -1.36 -25.05 -9.80
C ASP A 502 -2.82 -24.68 -10.07
N LEU A 503 -3.27 -23.59 -9.44
CA LEU A 503 -4.64 -23.10 -9.54
C LEU A 503 -4.74 -21.97 -10.58
N ARG A 504 -5.87 -21.94 -11.28
CA ARG A 504 -6.20 -20.93 -12.29
C ARG A 504 -7.64 -20.46 -12.16
N PHE A 505 -7.85 -19.18 -12.44
CA PHE A 505 -9.16 -18.59 -12.60
C PHE A 505 -9.65 -18.78 -14.03
N ILE A 506 -10.87 -19.29 -14.18
CA ILE A 506 -11.53 -19.54 -15.46
C ILE A 506 -12.74 -18.60 -15.59
N PRO A 507 -12.65 -17.54 -16.41
CA PRO A 507 -13.81 -16.74 -16.78
C PRO A 507 -14.86 -17.58 -17.51
N LYS A 508 -16.14 -17.40 -17.15
CA LYS A 508 -17.25 -18.20 -17.69
C LYS A 508 -18.22 -17.34 -18.50
N ASN A 509 -18.99 -18.00 -19.36
CA ASN A 509 -20.16 -17.44 -20.05
C ASN A 509 -19.92 -16.22 -20.96
N HIS A 510 -18.65 -15.91 -21.30
CA HIS A 510 -18.26 -14.69 -22.02
C HIS A 510 -18.81 -13.40 -21.37
N ALA A 511 -19.12 -13.45 -20.08
CA ALA A 511 -19.71 -12.32 -19.34
C ALA A 511 -18.67 -11.23 -19.03
N LEU A 512 -17.38 -11.58 -19.12
CA LEU A 512 -16.24 -10.71 -18.83
C LEU A 512 -15.40 -10.51 -20.12
N PRO A 513 -15.75 -9.55 -21.00
CA PRO A 513 -15.15 -9.39 -22.33
C PRO A 513 -13.67 -9.01 -22.31
N HIS A 514 -13.19 -8.40 -21.23
CA HIS A 514 -11.77 -8.07 -21.06
C HIS A 514 -10.97 -9.21 -20.42
N LEU A 515 -11.67 -10.22 -19.90
CA LEU A 515 -11.10 -11.43 -19.29
C LEU A 515 -11.60 -12.68 -19.99
N LEU A 516 -11.18 -12.90 -21.25
CA LEU A 516 -11.58 -14.08 -22.02
C LEU A 516 -10.70 -15.31 -21.79
N LYS A 517 -9.47 -15.11 -21.27
CA LYS A 517 -8.51 -16.18 -21.03
C LYS A 517 -8.41 -16.47 -19.54
N TYR A 518 -8.12 -17.73 -19.20
CA TYR A 518 -7.76 -18.07 -17.83
C TYR A 518 -6.51 -17.32 -17.39
N PHE A 519 -6.38 -17.10 -16.09
CA PHE A 519 -5.22 -16.45 -15.48
C PHE A 519 -4.86 -17.11 -14.14
N GLY A 520 -3.61 -16.96 -13.71
CA GLY A 520 -3.07 -17.69 -12.56
C GLY A 520 -3.68 -17.25 -11.22
N PHE A 521 -3.70 -18.17 -10.26
CA PHE A 521 -4.01 -17.86 -8.87
C PHE A 521 -2.83 -17.12 -8.19
N PRO A 522 -3.07 -16.25 -7.19
CA PRO A 522 -2.00 -15.49 -6.54
C PRO A 522 -0.95 -16.40 -5.88
N LYS A 523 0.33 -16.09 -6.09
CA LYS A 523 1.46 -16.84 -5.51
C LYS A 523 1.94 -16.31 -4.16
N GLU A 524 1.66 -15.05 -3.88
CA GLU A 524 2.04 -14.34 -2.65
C GLU A 524 0.80 -13.66 -2.05
N GLY A 525 0.93 -13.14 -0.82
CA GLY A 525 -0.16 -12.47 -0.10
C GLY A 525 -1.12 -13.41 0.64
N GLU A 526 -2.21 -12.83 1.14
CA GLU A 526 -3.32 -13.53 1.81
C GLU A 526 -4.13 -14.34 0.79
N ARG A 527 -4.21 -15.66 0.98
CA ARG A 527 -4.72 -16.64 0.00
C ARG A 527 -5.80 -17.55 0.58
N ARG A 528 -6.38 -17.17 1.73
CA ARG A 528 -7.56 -17.82 2.31
C ARG A 528 -8.68 -17.87 1.28
N TRP A 529 -9.14 -19.07 0.96
CA TRP A 529 -10.17 -19.31 -0.05
C TRP A 529 -11.50 -19.66 0.61
N ARG A 530 -12.55 -18.99 0.15
CA ARG A 530 -13.92 -19.14 0.63
C ARG A 530 -14.85 -19.25 -0.59
N PRO A 531 -14.94 -20.43 -1.21
CA PRO A 531 -15.68 -20.58 -2.46
C PRO A 531 -17.16 -20.35 -2.25
N LEU A 532 -17.79 -19.81 -3.29
CA LEU A 532 -19.22 -19.94 -3.51
C LEU A 532 -19.50 -21.24 -4.28
N TRP A 533 -20.50 -22.00 -3.83
CA TRP A 533 -21.00 -23.19 -4.52
C TRP A 533 -22.42 -22.93 -5.00
N ALA A 534 -22.66 -23.07 -6.31
CA ALA A 534 -23.96 -22.77 -6.92
C ALA A 534 -25.08 -23.66 -6.35
N GLU A 535 -24.75 -24.88 -5.95
CA GLU A 535 -25.65 -25.87 -5.36
C GLU A 535 -26.09 -25.52 -3.95
N ARG A 536 -25.37 -24.60 -3.29
CA ARG A 536 -25.65 -24.15 -1.92
C ARG A 536 -26.42 -22.83 -1.86
N ILE A 537 -26.69 -22.24 -3.02
CA ILE A 537 -27.49 -21.02 -3.12
C ILE A 537 -28.89 -21.31 -2.56
N PRO A 538 -29.43 -20.44 -1.68
CA PRO A 538 -30.75 -20.63 -1.12
C PRO A 538 -31.83 -20.80 -2.18
N VAL A 539 -32.90 -21.53 -1.83
CA VAL A 539 -34.07 -21.76 -2.69
C VAL A 539 -34.57 -20.42 -3.26
N GLY A 540 -34.91 -20.43 -4.55
CA GLY A 540 -35.33 -19.24 -5.30
C GLY A 540 -34.18 -18.41 -5.87
N GLY A 541 -32.92 -18.71 -5.53
CA GLY A 541 -31.74 -18.08 -6.08
C GLY A 541 -31.18 -18.80 -7.32
N LYS A 542 -30.91 -18.04 -8.38
CA LYS A 542 -30.20 -18.50 -9.57
C LYS A 542 -28.81 -17.88 -9.60
N CYS A 543 -27.77 -18.70 -9.43
CA CYS A 543 -26.38 -18.27 -9.56
C CYS A 543 -25.90 -18.41 -11.00
N THR A 544 -25.29 -17.33 -11.51
CA THR A 544 -24.55 -17.29 -12.77
C THR A 544 -23.06 -17.14 -12.43
N PRO A 545 -22.26 -18.21 -12.52
CA PRO A 545 -20.82 -18.12 -12.32
C PRO A 545 -20.19 -17.20 -13.36
N LEU A 546 -19.28 -16.33 -12.92
CA LEU A 546 -18.53 -15.39 -13.76
C LEU A 546 -17.05 -15.78 -13.82
N VAL A 547 -16.49 -16.22 -12.70
CA VAL A 547 -15.13 -16.75 -12.60
C VAL A 547 -15.15 -17.97 -11.68
N GLU A 548 -14.62 -19.10 -12.14
CA GLU A 548 -14.44 -20.32 -11.34
C GLU A 548 -12.96 -20.60 -11.12
N VAL A 549 -12.63 -21.41 -10.11
CA VAL A 549 -11.24 -21.87 -9.87
C VAL A 549 -11.13 -23.34 -10.27
N GLU A 550 -10.12 -23.64 -11.08
CA GLU A 550 -9.77 -25.00 -11.48
C GLU A 550 -8.28 -25.24 -11.30
N ASP A 551 -7.86 -26.49 -11.13
CA ASP A 551 -6.45 -26.87 -11.26
C ASP A 551 -6.07 -27.22 -12.71
N SER A 552 -4.81 -27.62 -12.92
CA SER A 552 -4.30 -28.09 -14.21
C SER A 552 -4.98 -29.35 -14.74
N GLU A 553 -5.57 -30.16 -13.85
CA GLU A 553 -6.29 -31.40 -14.19
C GLU A 553 -7.78 -31.15 -14.47
N GLY A 554 -8.25 -29.90 -14.30
CA GLY A 554 -9.64 -29.51 -14.51
C GLY A 554 -10.53 -29.79 -13.30
N LYS A 555 -9.96 -30.10 -12.14
CA LYS A 555 -10.74 -30.22 -10.90
C LYS A 555 -11.24 -28.84 -10.47
N HIS A 556 -12.54 -28.74 -10.23
CA HIS A 556 -13.20 -27.50 -9.82
C HIS A 556 -13.12 -27.28 -8.30
N TYR A 557 -12.79 -26.05 -7.90
CA TYR A 557 -12.61 -25.61 -6.51
C TYR A 557 -13.63 -24.56 -6.06
N GLY A 558 -14.65 -24.29 -6.86
CA GLY A 558 -15.73 -23.35 -6.56
C GLY A 558 -15.65 -22.04 -7.34
N THR A 559 -16.66 -21.20 -7.13
CA THR A 559 -16.85 -19.93 -7.84
C THR A 559 -16.19 -18.76 -7.10
N ALA A 560 -15.36 -18.00 -7.80
CA ALA A 560 -14.67 -16.81 -7.31
C ALA A 560 -15.44 -15.52 -7.57
N ALA A 561 -16.27 -15.46 -8.61
CA ALA A 561 -17.15 -14.33 -8.88
C ALA A 561 -18.47 -14.80 -9.48
N ALA A 562 -19.58 -14.21 -9.04
CA ALA A 562 -20.92 -14.65 -9.42
C ALA A 562 -21.93 -13.50 -9.47
N TYR A 563 -22.95 -13.67 -10.30
CA TYR A 563 -24.17 -12.88 -10.27
C TYR A 563 -25.35 -13.77 -9.86
N ILE A 564 -26.05 -13.41 -8.79
CA ILE A 564 -27.12 -14.21 -8.19
C ILE A 564 -28.43 -13.40 -8.28
N GLU A 565 -29.49 -14.02 -8.78
CA GLU A 565 -30.82 -13.43 -8.89
C GLU A 565 -31.82 -14.26 -8.07
N TYR A 566 -32.53 -13.62 -7.14
CA TYR A 566 -33.60 -14.28 -6.38
C TYR A 566 -34.96 -13.98 -7.02
N SER A 567 -35.70 -15.03 -7.37
CA SER A 567 -37.05 -14.94 -7.93
C SER A 567 -38.14 -15.40 -6.96
N ASP A 568 -37.76 -16.10 -5.90
CA ASP A 568 -38.66 -16.59 -4.84
C ASP A 568 -37.93 -16.59 -3.48
N GLY A 569 -38.67 -16.67 -2.38
CA GLY A 569 -38.15 -16.69 -1.02
C GLY A 569 -37.90 -15.30 -0.41
N PRO A 570 -37.32 -15.24 0.80
CA PRO A 570 -37.26 -14.02 1.61
C PRO A 570 -36.38 -12.92 1.01
N LEU A 571 -35.47 -13.25 0.08
CA LEU A 571 -34.59 -12.30 -0.57
C LEU A 571 -35.09 -11.84 -1.95
N ALA A 572 -36.18 -12.42 -2.47
CA ALA A 572 -36.72 -12.05 -3.77
C ALA A 572 -37.43 -10.68 -3.73
N PRO A 573 -37.33 -9.86 -4.80
CA PRO A 573 -36.69 -10.13 -6.09
C PRO A 573 -35.23 -9.59 -6.17
N GLY A 574 -34.49 -9.68 -5.06
CA GLY A 574 -33.16 -9.14 -4.86
C GLY A 574 -32.06 -9.81 -5.68
N ARG A 575 -30.93 -9.10 -5.79
CA ARG A 575 -29.80 -9.49 -6.64
C ARG A 575 -28.48 -9.28 -5.92
N ILE A 576 -27.50 -10.13 -6.20
CA ILE A 576 -26.17 -10.05 -5.61
C ILE A 576 -25.13 -10.16 -6.72
N LEU A 577 -24.15 -9.26 -6.71
CA LEU A 577 -22.92 -9.38 -7.47
C LEU A 577 -21.77 -9.59 -6.49
N TYR A 578 -21.03 -10.68 -6.63
CA TYR A 578 -19.94 -11.04 -5.73
C TYR A 578 -18.65 -11.28 -6.51
N ALA A 579 -17.52 -10.89 -5.91
CA ALA A 579 -16.20 -11.38 -6.28
C ALA A 579 -15.33 -11.56 -5.03
N TRP A 580 -14.54 -12.63 -5.02
CA TRP A 580 -13.58 -12.97 -3.97
C TRP A 580 -12.53 -11.87 -3.83
N TYR A 581 -12.20 -11.48 -2.59
CA TYR A 581 -11.31 -10.35 -2.30
C TYR A 581 -9.96 -10.45 -3.04
N GLY A 582 -9.37 -11.64 -3.12
CA GLY A 582 -8.08 -11.83 -3.78
C GLY A 582 -8.12 -11.64 -5.31
N LEU A 583 -9.30 -11.72 -5.95
CA LEU A 583 -9.47 -11.29 -7.34
C LEU A 583 -9.40 -9.76 -7.47
N LEU A 584 -9.80 -9.02 -6.44
CA LEU A 584 -9.78 -7.56 -6.44
C LEU A 584 -8.35 -7.02 -6.33
N ASP A 585 -7.45 -7.75 -5.68
CA ASP A 585 -6.02 -7.38 -5.61
C ASP A 585 -5.17 -7.98 -6.74
N HIS A 586 -5.75 -8.86 -7.56
CA HIS A 586 -5.05 -9.48 -8.68
C HIS A 586 -4.65 -8.44 -9.75
N PRO A 587 -3.55 -8.62 -10.50
CA PRO A 587 -3.16 -7.72 -11.60
C PRO A 587 -4.21 -7.50 -12.72
N LYS A 588 -5.26 -8.34 -12.75
CA LYS A 588 -6.41 -8.29 -13.67
C LYS A 588 -7.66 -7.64 -13.07
N SER A 589 -7.54 -7.05 -11.87
CA SER A 589 -8.69 -6.49 -11.16
C SER A 589 -9.33 -5.31 -11.86
N ASP A 590 -8.55 -4.51 -12.60
CA ASP A 590 -9.09 -3.37 -13.35
C ASP A 590 -10.06 -3.84 -14.44
N GLU A 591 -9.68 -4.86 -15.23
CA GLU A 591 -10.54 -5.53 -16.21
C GLU A 591 -11.74 -6.21 -15.57
N LEU A 592 -11.52 -6.93 -14.46
CA LEU A 592 -12.58 -7.62 -13.72
C LEU A 592 -13.64 -6.63 -13.24
N LEU A 593 -13.23 -5.60 -12.49
CA LEU A 593 -14.15 -4.63 -11.90
C LEU A 593 -14.94 -3.90 -12.98
N PHE A 594 -14.29 -3.51 -14.08
CA PHE A 594 -14.98 -2.91 -15.21
C PHE A 594 -16.09 -3.80 -15.75
N ASP A 595 -15.77 -5.07 -16.02
CA ASP A 595 -16.72 -6.03 -16.58
C ASP A 595 -17.86 -6.36 -15.61
N LEU A 596 -17.56 -6.50 -14.32
CA LEU A 596 -18.55 -6.73 -13.27
C LEU A 596 -19.55 -5.56 -13.18
N PHE A 597 -19.08 -4.32 -13.17
CA PHE A 597 -19.97 -3.14 -13.13
C PHE A 597 -20.73 -2.95 -14.45
N GLN A 598 -20.14 -3.25 -15.61
CA GLN A 598 -20.85 -3.24 -16.88
C GLN A 598 -21.99 -4.27 -16.91
N LEU A 599 -21.72 -5.50 -16.46
CA LEU A 599 -22.71 -6.56 -16.34
C LEU A 599 -23.85 -6.14 -15.41
N LEU A 600 -23.52 -5.56 -14.25
CA LEU A 600 -24.48 -5.06 -13.26
C LEU A 600 -25.44 -4.03 -13.86
N VAL A 601 -24.91 -3.06 -14.61
CA VAL A 601 -25.68 -2.02 -15.28
C VAL A 601 -26.58 -2.63 -16.35
N ALA A 602 -26.03 -3.48 -17.22
CA ALA A 602 -26.79 -4.12 -18.30
C ALA A 602 -27.95 -4.98 -17.78
N LYS A 603 -27.72 -5.75 -16.71
CA LYS A 603 -28.74 -6.57 -16.06
C LYS A 603 -29.86 -5.73 -15.45
N THR A 604 -29.54 -4.59 -14.86
CA THR A 604 -30.57 -3.68 -14.31
C THR A 604 -31.38 -3.01 -15.43
N GLU A 605 -30.72 -2.49 -16.48
CA GLU A 605 -31.40 -1.84 -17.60
C GLU A 605 -32.36 -2.80 -18.33
N ALA A 606 -31.95 -4.06 -18.52
CA ALA A 606 -32.78 -5.09 -19.16
C ALA A 606 -34.09 -5.37 -18.39
N ARG A 607 -34.07 -5.25 -17.06
CA ARG A 607 -35.27 -5.42 -16.21
C ARG A 607 -36.19 -4.20 -16.25
N GLU A 608 -35.65 -3.00 -16.32
CA GLU A 608 -36.43 -1.76 -16.31
C GLU A 608 -37.09 -1.44 -17.67
N SER A 609 -36.61 -2.05 -18.75
CA SER A 609 -37.15 -1.85 -20.10
C SER A 609 -37.23 -3.15 -20.90
N PRO A 610 -38.10 -4.10 -20.50
CA PRO A 610 -38.28 -5.36 -21.21
C PRO A 610 -38.80 -5.07 -22.63
N GLY A 611 -37.96 -5.30 -23.65
CA GLY A 611 -38.29 -5.08 -25.07
C GLY A 611 -37.45 -4.03 -25.81
N ARG A 612 -36.60 -3.26 -25.13
CA ARG A 612 -35.53 -2.52 -25.81
C ARG A 612 -34.40 -3.50 -26.17
N PRO A 613 -33.90 -3.54 -27.41
CA PRO A 613 -32.73 -4.35 -27.72
C PRO A 613 -31.59 -3.87 -26.82
N ILE A 614 -31.07 -4.78 -25.99
CA ILE A 614 -29.77 -4.59 -25.35
C ILE A 614 -28.81 -4.38 -26.51
N LEU A 615 -28.22 -3.19 -26.62
CA LEU A 615 -27.18 -2.96 -27.62
C LEU A 615 -26.18 -4.12 -27.46
N PRO A 616 -25.95 -4.93 -28.52
CA PRO A 616 -25.13 -6.11 -28.37
C PRO A 616 -23.78 -5.70 -27.80
N PHE A 617 -23.19 -6.62 -27.04
CA PHE A 617 -21.76 -6.64 -26.78
C PHE A 617 -21.03 -6.40 -28.12
N ILE A 618 -20.64 -5.16 -28.39
CA ILE A 618 -19.73 -4.83 -29.48
C ILE A 618 -18.38 -4.73 -28.79
N PRO A 619 -17.54 -5.78 -28.80
CA PRO A 619 -16.12 -5.53 -28.68
C PRO A 619 -15.82 -4.61 -29.85
N PHE A 620 -15.48 -3.35 -29.58
CA PHE A 620 -14.90 -2.51 -30.62
C PHE A 620 -13.51 -3.08 -30.90
N ILE A 621 -13.47 -4.14 -31.71
CA ILE A 621 -12.25 -4.64 -32.32
C ILE A 621 -11.83 -3.57 -33.32
N ARG A 622 -10.80 -2.80 -32.96
CA ARG A 622 -9.76 -2.37 -33.88
C ARG A 622 -8.42 -2.40 -33.19
#